data_AF-A0A0L8L2A6-F1
#
_entry.id   AF-A0A0L8L2A6-F1
#
_cell.length_a   1.000
_cell.length_b   1.000
_cell.length_c   1.000
_cell.angle_alpha   90.00
_cell.angle_beta   90.00
_cell.angle_gamma   90.00
#
_symmetry.space_group_name_H-M   'P 1'
#
loop_
_entity.id
_entity.type
_entity.pdbx_description
1 polymer ?
#
loop_
_entity_poly.entity_id
_entity_poly.type
_entity_poly.pdbx_seq_one_letter_code
_entity_poly.pdbx_strand_id
1 'polypeptide(L)'
;MLETYVVDDEDEEFWGAVARLDPRQVPSLAGLDAYADTTLRGAAVERMVRELQEADPARLSGAERAVMERLLAWGLRCRAERDLHITFCGD
;
A
#
# COMPACT_ATOMS: atom_id res chain seq x y z
N MET A 1 22.16 -2.07 -4.62
CA MET A 1 21.12 -3.10 -4.80
C MET A 1 19.88 -2.47 -4.21
N LEU A 2 18.84 -2.19 -5.02
CA LEU A 2 17.62 -1.57 -4.51
C LEU A 2 16.84 -2.65 -3.76
N GLU A 3 16.56 -2.44 -2.48
CA GLU A 3 15.70 -3.34 -1.70
C GLU A 3 14.22 -2.96 -1.94
N THR A 4 13.36 -3.96 -2.09
CA THR A 4 11.97 -3.80 -2.54
C THR A 4 11.03 -4.63 -1.68
N TYR A 5 9.90 -4.06 -1.28
CA TYR A 5 8.76 -4.84 -0.79
C TYR A 5 7.86 -5.20 -1.96
N VAL A 6 7.68 -6.49 -2.21
CA VAL A 6 6.84 -7.00 -3.30
C VAL A 6 5.51 -7.49 -2.72
N VAL A 7 4.42 -7.05 -3.34
CA VAL A 7 3.10 -7.66 -3.19
C VAL A 7 2.80 -8.39 -4.49
N ASP A 8 2.53 -9.68 -4.37
CA ASP A 8 2.22 -10.56 -5.49
C ASP A 8 0.71 -10.64 -5.74
N ASP A 9 0.29 -11.02 -6.94
CA ASP A 9 -1.11 -11.18 -7.31
C ASP A 9 -1.77 -12.38 -6.59
N GLU A 10 -0.99 -13.40 -6.24
CA GLU A 10 -1.41 -14.55 -5.43
C GLU A 10 -1.90 -14.16 -4.01
N ASP A 11 -1.62 -12.95 -3.52
CA ASP A 11 -2.13 -12.43 -2.24
C ASP A 11 -3.58 -11.91 -2.40
N GLU A 12 -4.52 -12.83 -2.72
CA GLU A 12 -5.94 -12.51 -2.96
C GLU A 12 -6.59 -11.76 -1.78
N GLU A 13 -6.18 -12.08 -0.55
CA GLU A 13 -6.69 -11.41 0.65
C GLU A 13 -6.24 -9.94 0.69
N PHE A 14 -4.97 -9.69 0.37
CA PHE A 14 -4.44 -8.34 0.23
C PHE A 14 -5.19 -7.55 -0.84
N TRP A 15 -5.29 -8.10 -2.05
CA TRP A 15 -5.91 -7.41 -3.18
C TRP A 15 -7.41 -7.19 -2.96
N GLY A 16 -8.11 -8.17 -2.38
CA GLY A 16 -9.51 -8.04 -2.00
C GLY A 16 -9.74 -7.01 -0.90
N ALA A 17 -8.77 -6.78 0.00
CA ALA A 17 -8.85 -5.72 0.99
C ALA A 17 -8.53 -4.34 0.39
N VAL A 18 -7.49 -4.22 -0.44
CA VAL A 18 -7.15 -2.98 -1.15
C VAL A 18 -8.31 -2.50 -2.01
N ALA A 19 -8.97 -3.41 -2.74
CA ALA A 19 -10.13 -3.09 -3.57
C ALA A 19 -11.35 -2.57 -2.78
N ARG A 20 -11.43 -2.86 -1.47
CA ARG A 20 -12.51 -2.40 -0.59
C ARG A 20 -12.19 -1.11 0.16
N LEU A 21 -10.91 -0.70 0.21
CA LEU A 21 -10.53 0.58 0.80
C LEU A 21 -11.23 1.74 0.07
N ASP A 22 -11.78 2.68 0.85
CA ASP A 22 -12.43 3.86 0.28
C ASP A 22 -11.37 4.73 -0.44
N PRO A 23 -11.45 4.90 -1.78
CA PRO A 23 -10.48 5.68 -2.54
C PRO A 23 -10.48 7.17 -2.15
N ARG A 24 -11.49 7.64 -1.41
CA ARG A 24 -11.48 9.00 -0.82
C ARG A 24 -10.61 9.11 0.42
N GLN A 25 -10.35 8.01 1.12
CA GLN A 25 -9.49 7.97 2.31
C GLN A 25 -8.04 7.71 1.92
N VAL A 26 -7.79 6.81 0.96
CA VAL A 26 -6.44 6.50 0.50
C VAL A 26 -6.31 6.61 -1.03
N PRO A 27 -6.35 7.83 -1.59
CA PRO A 27 -6.25 8.05 -3.04
C PRO A 27 -5.02 7.44 -3.72
N SER A 28 -3.89 7.32 -3.02
CA SER A 28 -2.66 6.72 -3.56
C SER A 28 -2.77 5.23 -3.87
N LEU A 29 -3.75 4.54 -3.28
CA LEU A 29 -4.07 3.14 -3.57
C LEU A 29 -5.22 3.01 -4.58
N ALA A 30 -5.91 4.11 -4.89
CA ALA A 30 -7.03 4.11 -5.83
C ALA A 30 -6.51 3.87 -7.26
N GLY A 31 -6.73 2.65 -7.76
CA GLY A 31 -6.25 2.23 -9.08
C GLY A 31 -5.01 1.35 -9.05
N LEU A 32 -4.59 0.86 -7.87
CA LEU A 32 -3.75 -0.34 -7.83
C LEU A 32 -4.53 -1.50 -8.42
N ASP A 33 -3.91 -2.19 -9.36
CA ASP A 33 -4.46 -3.34 -10.07
C ASP A 33 -3.57 -4.55 -9.75
N ALA A 34 -4.22 -5.65 -9.36
CA ALA A 34 -3.53 -6.90 -9.07
C ALA A 34 -2.80 -7.46 -10.30
N TYR A 35 -3.18 -7.04 -11.50
CA TYR A 35 -2.60 -7.50 -12.76
C TYR A 35 -1.68 -6.45 -13.42
N ALA A 36 -1.37 -5.35 -12.72
CA ALA A 36 -0.49 -4.32 -13.28
C ALA A 36 0.64 -3.94 -12.32
N ASP A 37 1.86 -4.00 -12.84
CA ASP A 37 3.04 -3.55 -12.12
C ASP A 37 2.94 -2.07 -11.75
N THR A 38 2.95 -1.81 -10.43
CA THR A 38 2.97 -0.45 -9.88
C THR A 38 4.07 -0.32 -8.85
N THR A 39 4.94 0.67 -9.01
CA THR A 39 6.01 0.98 -8.05
C THR A 39 5.81 2.34 -7.39
N LEU A 40 5.77 2.36 -6.05
CA LEU A 40 5.73 3.57 -5.22
C LEU A 40 7.11 3.87 -4.63
N ARG A 41 7.61 5.10 -4.85
CA ARG A 41 8.89 5.58 -4.31
C ARG A 41 8.84 7.05 -3.88
N GLY A 42 9.69 7.43 -2.94
CA GLY A 42 9.88 8.82 -2.52
C GLY A 42 8.56 9.53 -2.17
N ALA A 43 8.24 10.62 -2.88
CA ALA A 43 7.03 11.40 -2.64
C ALA A 43 5.71 10.60 -2.76
N ALA A 44 5.68 9.54 -3.57
CA ALA A 44 4.50 8.67 -3.67
C ALA A 44 4.29 7.85 -2.39
N VAL A 45 5.38 7.34 -1.79
CA VAL A 45 5.35 6.69 -0.48
C VAL A 45 4.97 7.67 0.62
N GLU A 46 5.54 8.88 0.61
CA GLU A 46 5.23 9.90 1.63
C GLU A 46 3.74 10.28 1.61
N ARG A 47 3.17 10.42 0.40
CA ARG A 47 1.73 10.65 0.21
C ARG A 47 0.91 9.48 0.76
N MET A 48 1.25 8.25 0.37
CA MET A 48 0.54 7.05 0.83
C MET A 48 0.58 6.92 2.36
N VAL A 49 1.74 7.10 2.98
CA VAL A 49 1.88 7.05 4.45
C VAL A 49 0.98 8.08 5.12
N ARG A 50 0.94 9.32 4.60
CA ARG A 50 0.10 10.38 5.16
C ARG A 50 -1.39 10.02 5.07
N GLU A 51 -1.83 9.53 3.92
CA GLU A 51 -3.22 9.11 3.71
C GLU A 51 -3.61 7.94 4.62
N LEU A 52 -2.74 6.93 4.76
CA LEU A 52 -2.95 5.80 5.66
C LEU A 52 -3.05 6.23 7.14
N GLN A 53 -2.32 7.27 7.54
CA GLN A 53 -2.38 7.83 8.90
C GLN A 53 -3.62 8.69 9.15
N GLU A 54 -4.16 9.32 8.11
CA GLU A 54 -5.36 10.17 8.18
C GLU A 54 -6.67 9.37 8.00
N ALA A 55 -6.60 8.15 7.47
CA ALA A 55 -7.74 7.26 7.29
C ALA A 55 -8.36 6.82 8.64
N ASP A 56 -9.69 6.67 8.66
CA ASP A 56 -10.45 6.36 9.89
C ASP A 56 -10.50 4.84 10.13
N PRO A 57 -9.78 4.31 11.14
CA PRO A 57 -9.73 2.88 11.40
C PRO A 57 -11.05 2.30 11.90
N ALA A 58 -12.01 3.13 12.34
CA ALA A 58 -13.32 2.67 12.78
C ALA A 58 -14.21 2.18 11.62
N ARG A 59 -13.87 2.56 10.38
CA ARG A 59 -14.61 2.18 9.17
C ARG A 59 -14.02 0.97 8.45
N LEU A 60 -12.95 0.39 8.98
CA LEU A 60 -12.24 -0.74 8.40
C LEU A 60 -12.63 -2.06 9.06
N SER A 61 -12.83 -3.08 8.25
CA SER A 61 -12.84 -4.48 8.65
C SER A 61 -11.46 -4.94 9.11
N GLY A 62 -11.38 -6.12 9.75
CA GLY A 62 -10.12 -6.68 10.23
C GLY A 62 -9.06 -6.86 9.14
N ALA A 63 -9.48 -7.33 7.95
CA ALA A 63 -8.58 -7.53 6.81
C ALA A 63 -8.06 -6.19 6.24
N GLU A 64 -8.95 -5.20 6.08
CA GLU A 64 -8.56 -3.86 5.61
C GLU A 64 -7.59 -3.18 6.59
N ARG A 65 -7.82 -3.35 7.89
CA ARG A 65 -6.91 -2.85 8.91
C ARG A 65 -5.55 -3.52 8.85
N ALA A 66 -5.49 -4.84 8.72
CA ALA A 66 -4.22 -5.57 8.61
C ALA A 66 -3.41 -5.12 7.39
N VAL A 67 -4.08 -4.92 6.25
CA VAL A 67 -3.45 -4.43 5.01
C VAL A 67 -2.96 -3.00 5.16
N MET A 68 -3.74 -2.12 5.77
CA MET A 68 -3.31 -0.75 6.06
C MET A 68 -2.12 -0.71 7.01
N GLU A 69 -2.11 -1.51 8.07
CA GLU A 69 -0.99 -1.61 9.01
C GLU A 69 0.28 -2.10 8.31
N ARG A 70 0.17 -3.11 7.44
CA ARG A 70 1.28 -3.63 6.62
C ARG A 70 1.84 -2.57 5.68
N LEU A 71 0.98 -1.89 4.92
CA LEU A 71 1.37 -0.80 4.00
C LEU A 71 1.98 0.38 4.74
N LEU A 72 1.45 0.73 5.91
CA LEU A 72 1.99 1.80 6.75
C LEU A 72 3.38 1.44 7.27
N ALA A 73 3.58 0.21 7.75
CA ALA A 73 4.88 -0.26 8.22
C ALA A 73 5.94 -0.20 7.12
N TRP A 74 5.61 -0.69 5.92
CA TRP A 74 6.50 -0.61 4.75
C TRP A 74 6.77 0.82 4.32
N GLY A 75 5.74 1.67 4.27
CA GLY A 75 5.88 3.07 3.88
C GLY A 75 6.75 3.87 4.87
N LEU A 76 6.59 3.65 6.18
CA LEU A 76 7.44 4.26 7.21
C LEU A 76 8.90 3.83 7.06
N ARG A 77 9.13 2.57 6.72
CA ARG A 77 10.49 2.07 6.46
C ARG A 77 11.09 2.66 5.19
N CYS A 78 10.30 2.78 4.12
CA CYS A 78 10.71 3.48 2.90
C CYS A 78 11.01 4.97 3.12
N ARG A 79 10.36 5.62 4.10
CA ARG A 79 10.72 7.00 4.50
C ARG A 79 12.05 7.08 5.21
N ALA A 80 12.41 6.07 6.01
CA ALA A 80 13.67 6.02 6.74
C ALA A 80 14.85 5.67 5.82
N GLU A 81 14.61 4.83 4.81
CA GLU A 81 15.60 4.30 3.89
C GLU A 81 15.26 4.71 2.45
N ARG A 82 15.94 5.75 1.92
CA ARG A 82 15.60 6.37 0.63
C ARG A 82 15.74 5.47 -0.60
N ASP A 83 16.43 4.35 -0.47
CA ASP A 83 16.62 3.38 -1.55
C ASP A 83 15.52 2.30 -1.60
N LEU A 84 14.62 2.28 -0.60
CA LEU A 84 13.49 1.37 -0.54
C LEU A 84 12.28 1.89 -1.32
N HIS A 85 11.55 0.95 -1.90
CA HIS A 85 10.29 1.20 -2.59
C HIS A 85 9.34 0.01 -2.42
N ILE A 86 8.07 0.25 -2.73
CA ILE A 86 7.01 -0.75 -2.70
C ILE A 86 6.62 -1.04 -4.14
N THR A 87 6.68 -2.29 -4.54
CA THR A 87 6.22 -2.75 -5.85
C THR A 87 5.04 -3.68 -5.64
N PHE A 88 3.96 -3.39 -6.34
CA PHE A 88 2.84 -4.27 -6.56
C PHE A 88 3.07 -4.92 -7.90
N CYS A 89 3.21 -6.25 -7.94
CA CYS A 89 3.38 -6.99 -9.17
C CYS A 89 2.08 -7.72 -9.50
N GLY A 90 1.76 -7.70 -10.80
CA GLY A 90 0.78 -8.58 -11.39
C GLY A 90 1.44 -9.41 -12.47
N ASP A 91 1.24 -10.73 -12.44
CA ASP A 91 1.75 -11.66 -13.46
C ASP A 91 0.91 -11.60 -14.76
#